data_AF-A0A0V0YYY9-F1
#
_entry.id   AF-A0A0V0YYY9-F1
#
_cell.length_a   1.000
_cell.length_b   1.000
_cell.length_c   1.000
_cell.angle_alpha   90.00
_cell.angle_beta   90.00
_cell.angle_gamma   90.00
#
_symmetry.space_group_name_H-M   'P 1'
#
loop_
_entity.id
_entity.type
_entity.pdbx_description
1 polymer ?
#
loop_
_entity_poly.entity_id
_entity_poly.type
_entity_poly.pdbx_seq_one_letter_code
_entity_poly.pdbx_strand_id
1 'polypeptide(L)'
;LADKYIQDLFRGDEKQKIARAMTEEKIEWRFSCERAPWCGGYWERLVRSVKTALRKVLAKALVSREELVTILCEIEARINARPLTT
;
A
#
# COMPACT_ATOMS: atom_id res chain seq x y z
N LEU A 1 5.53 5.64 12.38
CA LEU A 1 4.09 5.63 12.73
C LEU A 1 3.37 4.46 12.09
N ALA A 2 3.39 4.31 10.75
CA ALA A 2 2.78 3.18 10.06
C ALA A 2 3.39 1.81 10.45
N ASP A 3 4.72 1.66 10.38
CA ASP A 3 5.39 0.41 10.76
C ASP A 3 5.13 0.03 12.22
N LYS A 4 5.09 1.01 13.12
CA LYS A 4 4.76 0.79 14.53
C LYS A 4 3.31 0.30 14.69
N TYR A 5 2.35 0.93 14.00
CA TYR A 5 0.96 0.49 13.99
C TYR A 5 0.80 -0.94 13.46
N ILE A 6 1.50 -1.27 12.37
CA ILE A 6 1.49 -2.64 11.83
C ILE A 6 2.13 -3.59 12.84
N GLN A 7 3.28 -3.27 13.42
CA GLN A 7 3.90 -4.09 14.46
C GLN A 7 2.97 -4.31 15.67
N ASP A 8 2.23 -3.29 16.08
CA ASP A 8 1.25 -3.39 17.17
C ASP A 8 0.05 -4.28 16.78
N LEU A 9 -0.42 -4.21 15.52
CA LEU A 9 -1.45 -5.11 14.99
C LEU A 9 -0.98 -6.58 15.03
N PHE A 10 0.29 -6.82 14.67
CA PHE A 10 0.93 -8.14 14.76
C PHE A 10 1.24 -8.58 16.20
N ARG A 11 1.01 -7.73 17.21
CA ARG A 11 1.11 -8.08 18.64
C ARG A 11 -0.24 -8.39 19.28
N GLY A 12 -1.36 -7.96 18.68
CA GLY A 12 -2.71 -8.23 19.17
C GLY A 12 -3.24 -9.63 18.80
N ASP A 13 -4.49 -9.90 19.18
CA ASP A 13 -5.16 -11.20 18.94
C ASP A 13 -5.27 -11.56 17.44
N GLU A 14 -5.21 -10.58 16.55
CA GLU A 14 -5.25 -10.79 15.10
C GLU A 14 -4.00 -11.48 14.55
N LYS A 15 -2.90 -11.51 15.32
CA LYS A 15 -1.63 -12.14 14.92
C LYS A 15 -1.84 -13.58 14.47
N GLN A 16 -2.65 -14.35 15.20
CA GLN A 16 -2.81 -15.78 14.95
C GLN A 16 -3.61 -16.05 13.67
N LYS A 17 -4.62 -15.22 13.39
CA LYS A 17 -5.40 -15.25 12.14
C LYS A 17 -4.52 -14.89 10.94
N ILE A 18 -3.75 -13.81 11.07
CA ILE A 18 -2.85 -13.34 10.01
C ILE A 18 -1.75 -14.38 9.73
N ALA A 19 -1.12 -14.94 10.78
CA ALA A 19 -0.10 -15.97 10.62
C ALA A 19 -0.63 -17.24 9.95
N ARG A 20 -1.85 -17.66 10.28
CA ARG A 20 -2.51 -18.79 9.63
C ARG A 20 -2.75 -18.52 8.14
N ALA A 21 -3.34 -17.38 7.80
CA ALA A 21 -3.59 -17.00 6.41
C ALA A 21 -2.28 -16.91 5.60
N MET A 22 -1.24 -16.31 6.17
CA MET A 22 0.09 -16.25 5.55
C MET A 22 0.68 -17.63 5.31
N THR A 23 0.49 -18.58 6.24
CA THR A 23 0.99 -19.95 6.10
C THR A 23 0.23 -20.71 5.00
N GLU A 24 -1.10 -20.57 4.96
CA GLU A 24 -1.97 -21.18 3.93
C GLU A 24 -1.60 -20.68 2.53
N GLU A 25 -1.31 -19.38 2.39
CA GLU A 25 -0.91 -18.74 1.13
C GLU A 25 0.61 -18.80 0.83
N LYS A 26 1.40 -19.44 1.71
CA LYS A 26 2.88 -19.53 1.61
C LYS A 26 3.57 -18.15 1.51
N ILE A 27 3.03 -17.16 2.22
CA ILE A 27 3.55 -15.78 2.29
C ILE A 27 4.48 -15.65 3.49
N GLU A 28 5.70 -15.15 3.25
CA GLU A 28 6.63 -14.77 4.32
C GLU A 28 6.59 -13.25 4.55
N TRP A 29 6.17 -12.81 5.75
CA TRP A 29 6.19 -11.40 6.10
C TRP A 29 7.56 -10.96 6.63
N ARG A 30 8.14 -9.92 6.02
CA ARG A 30 9.41 -9.33 6.45
C ARG A 30 9.24 -7.84 6.72
N PHE A 31 9.56 -7.42 7.94
CA PHE A 31 9.64 -5.99 8.28
C PHE A 31 10.91 -5.37 7.69
N SER A 32 10.81 -4.09 7.31
CA SER A 32 11.98 -3.34 6.88
C SER A 32 12.97 -3.17 8.04
N CYS A 33 14.27 -3.23 7.76
CA CYS A 33 15.28 -2.96 8.80
C CYS A 33 15.30 -1.46 9.09
N GLU A 34 15.19 -1.07 10.37
CA GLU A 34 15.07 0.33 10.81
C GLU A 34 16.21 1.25 10.30
N ARG A 35 17.39 0.69 10.00
CA ARG A 35 18.58 1.43 9.54
C ARG A 35 18.90 1.24 8.05
N ALA A 36 17.97 0.67 7.27
CA ALA A 36 18.15 0.43 5.85
C ALA A 36 17.12 1.20 5.01
N PRO A 37 17.23 2.54 4.90
CA PRO A 37 16.26 3.39 4.21
C PRO A 37 16.11 3.05 2.72
N TRP A 38 17.13 2.47 2.09
CA TRP A 38 17.07 2.06 0.68
C TRP A 38 16.09 0.90 0.44
N CYS A 39 15.80 0.08 1.44
CA CYS A 39 14.87 -1.06 1.31
C CYS A 39 13.43 -0.62 1.01
N GLY A 40 13.06 0.61 1.38
CA GLY A 40 11.71 1.16 1.16
C GLY A 40 11.53 1.87 -0.18
N GLY A 41 12.60 2.16 -0.92
CA GLY A 41 12.56 3.11 -2.04
C GLY A 41 11.61 2.73 -3.17
N TYR A 42 11.40 1.43 -3.42
CA TYR A 42 10.41 0.95 -4.39
C TYR A 42 8.98 1.30 -3.97
N TRP A 43 8.62 1.00 -2.72
CA TRP A 43 7.29 1.31 -2.16
C TRP A 43 7.03 2.81 -2.12
N GLU A 44 8.03 3.61 -1.76
CA GLU A 44 7.92 5.07 -1.79
C GLU A 44 7.62 5.61 -3.19
N ARG A 45 8.27 5.05 -4.22
CA ARG A 45 8.01 5.41 -5.62
C ARG A 45 6.61 5.02 -6.07
N LEU A 46 6.11 3.84 -5.67
CA LEU A 46 4.73 3.41 -5.94
C LEU A 46 3.72 4.37 -5.27
N VAL A 47 3.89 4.64 -3.97
CA VAL A 47 3.03 5.56 -3.22
C VAL A 47 3.06 6.97 -3.83
N ARG A 48 4.23 7.44 -4.30
CA ARG A 48 4.35 8.71 -5.00
C ARG A 48 3.56 8.73 -6.30
N SER A 49 3.55 7.63 -7.06
CA SER A 49 2.82 7.52 -8.33
C SER A 49 1.32 7.64 -8.11
N VAL A 50 0.77 6.88 -7.15
CA VAL A 50 -0.65 6.95 -6.76
C VAL A 50 -1.03 8.34 -6.27
N LYS A 51 -0.25 8.92 -5.33
CA LYS A 51 -0.50 10.28 -4.81
C LYS A 51 -0.43 11.35 -5.89
N THR A 52 0.42 11.19 -6.89
CA THR A 52 0.53 12.14 -8.00
C THR A 52 -0.71 12.09 -8.88
N ALA A 53 -1.22 10.89 -9.19
CA ALA A 53 -2.47 10.74 -9.91
C ALA A 53 -3.67 11.30 -9.11
N LEU A 54 -3.77 10.97 -7.82
CA LEU A 54 -4.82 11.48 -6.94
C LEU A 54 -4.86 13.01 -6.89
N ARG A 55 -3.71 13.67 -6.74
CA ARG A 55 -3.66 15.15 -6.73
C ARG A 55 -4.13 15.76 -8.04
N LYS A 56 -3.85 15.10 -9.18
CA LYS A 56 -4.29 15.56 -10.50
C LYS A 56 -5.79 15.38 -10.72
N VAL A 57 -6.35 14.26 -10.24
CA VAL A 57 -7.78 13.94 -10.39
C VAL A 57 -8.63 14.78 -9.43
N LEU A 58 -8.26 14.81 -8.15
CA LEU A 58 -9.08 15.47 -7.11
C LEU A 58 -8.89 16.99 -7.11
N ALA A 59 -7.70 17.50 -7.42
CA ALA A 59 -7.37 18.93 -7.29
C ALA A 59 -7.81 19.53 -5.94
N LYS A 60 -8.92 20.29 -5.92
CA LYS A 60 -9.52 20.89 -4.71
C LYS A 60 -10.91 20.31 -4.36
N ALA A 61 -11.34 19.26 -5.04
CA ALA A 61 -12.63 18.63 -4.80
C ALA A 61 -12.63 17.86 -3.47
N LEU A 62 -13.73 17.97 -2.74
CA LEU A 62 -14.07 17.09 -1.64
C LEU A 62 -14.95 15.99 -2.21
N VAL A 63 -14.55 14.74 -2.00
CA VAL A 63 -15.26 13.57 -2.49
C VAL A 63 -15.75 12.73 -1.32
N SER A 64 -16.88 12.08 -1.51
CA SER A 64 -17.36 11.05 -0.60
C SER A 64 -16.42 9.85 -0.57
N ARG A 65 -16.61 8.98 0.42
CA ARG A 65 -15.84 7.73 0.54
C ARG A 65 -16.01 6.85 -0.71
N GLU A 66 -17.23 6.74 -1.23
CA GLU A 66 -17.55 5.89 -2.37
C GLU A 66 -16.86 6.40 -3.64
N GLU A 67 -16.94 7.71 -3.89
CA GLU A 67 -16.24 8.36 -5.00
C GLU A 67 -14.72 8.18 -4.89
N LEU A 68 -14.15 8.33 -3.68
CA LEU A 68 -12.72 8.12 -3.48
C LEU A 68 -12.29 6.68 -3.79
N VAL A 69 -13.10 5.69 -3.41
CA VAL A 69 -12.83 4.28 -3.73
C VAL A 69 -12.84 4.06 -5.23
N THR A 70 -13.85 4.58 -5.94
CA THR A 70 -13.91 4.47 -7.41
C THR A 70 -12.70 5.13 -8.08
N ILE A 71 -12.34 6.34 -7.66
CA ILE A 71 -11.17 7.06 -8.18
C ILE A 71 -9.87 6.26 -7.95
N LEU A 72 -9.73 5.64 -6.78
CA LEU A 72 -8.56 4.80 -6.49
C LEU A 72 -8.50 3.58 -7.40
N CYS A 73 -9.62 2.89 -7.63
CA CYS A 73 -9.69 1.76 -8.57
C CYS A 73 -9.32 2.16 -10.00
N GLU A 74 -9.77 3.33 -10.46
CA GLU A 74 -9.39 3.84 -11.78
C GLU A 74 -7.90 4.16 -11.88
N ILE A 75 -7.34 4.79 -10.84
CA ILE A 75 -5.90 5.09 -10.78
C ILE A 75 -5.08 3.81 -10.78
N GLU A 76 -5.49 2.81 -10.00
CA GLU A 76 -4.86 1.49 -9.96
C GLU A 76 -4.84 0.85 -11.35
N ALA A 77 -5.99 0.79 -12.02
CA ALA A 77 -6.10 0.22 -13.36
C ALA A 77 -5.15 0.93 -14.36
N ARG A 78 -5.03 2.25 -14.27
CA ARG A 78 -4.13 3.03 -15.14
C ARG A 78 -2.65 2.82 -14.84
N ILE A 79 -2.28 2.64 -13.57
CA ILE A 79 -0.89 2.35 -13.19
C ILE A 79 -0.51 0.95 -13.66
N ASN A 80 -1.38 -0.05 -13.44
CA ASN A 80 -1.12 -1.45 -13.80
C ASN A 80 -1.20 -1.72 -15.31
N ALA A 81 -1.91 -0.89 -16.09
CA ALA A 81 -1.98 -1.01 -17.55
C ALA A 81 -0.70 -0.52 -18.28
N ARG A 82 0.23 0.14 -17.59
CA ARG A 82 1.49 0.60 -18.21
C ARG A 82 2.50 -0.55 -18.31
N PRO A 83 3.05 -0.85 -19.50
CA PRO A 83 4.09 -1.86 -19.64
C PRO A 83 5.36 -1.46 -18.88
N LEU A 84 5.96 -2.42 -18.17
CA LEU A 84 7.14 -2.21 -17.32
C LEU A 84 8.45 -2.15 -18.12
N THR A 85 8.48 -2.74 -19.31
CA THR A 85 9.62 -2.76 -20.23
C THR A 85 9.10 -2.59 -21.66
N THR A 86 9.88 -1.90 -22.49
CA THR A 86 9.70 -1.82 -23.95
C THR A 86 10.44 -2.93 -24.65
#